data_AF-A0A9D5PK53-F1
#
_entry.id   AF-A0A9D5PK53-F1
#
_cell.length_a   1.000
_cell.length_b   1.000
_cell.length_c   1.000
_cell.angle_alpha   90.00
_cell.angle_beta   90.00
_cell.angle_gamma   90.00
#
_symmetry.space_group_name_H-M   'P 1'
#
loop_
_entity.id
_entity.type
_entity.pdbx_description
1 polymer ?
#
loop_
_entity_poly.entity_id
_entity_poly.type
_entity_poly.pdbx_seq_one_letter_code
_entity_poly.pdbx_strand_id
1 'polypeptide(L)'
;MEQPQAIIQFPFYDFYAEILCTLKDEEAGRLTKRICAYLFSTEPLPELSDSKERFYWGNLVDVLEESKENLVSGKTPTGLNRRMKHFTFQENFYDALNLMDDRQGGQYIKAICGYMFEDKLSTLKPPVDSFFALAKRKLDLSKMRKRNGSRGGTAKQKRTPEPPLDMDGFLRRQPQVRNDIYRSSMHLTEGVNWSLLNDRLPQSVYRNCQSLYQILIHYRDIVGS
;
A
#
# COMPACT_ATOMS: atom_id res chain seq x y z
N MET A 1 -14.84 16.86 22.65
CA MET A 1 -14.06 17.64 21.67
C MET A 1 -12.81 16.83 21.38
N GLU A 2 -12.79 16.10 20.26
CA GLU A 2 -11.56 15.42 19.80
C GLU A 2 -10.54 16.49 19.43
N GLN A 3 -9.33 16.41 19.98
CA GLN A 3 -8.25 17.31 19.61
C GLN A 3 -7.85 17.01 18.15
N PRO A 4 -7.69 18.04 17.30
CA PRO A 4 -7.27 17.83 15.92
C PRO A 4 -5.92 17.12 15.91
N GLN A 5 -5.84 16.01 15.17
CA GLN A 5 -4.64 15.18 15.12
C GLN A 5 -3.52 15.92 14.39
N ALA A 6 -2.34 16.00 15.01
CA ALA A 6 -1.16 16.60 14.40
C ALA A 6 -0.79 15.83 13.12
N ILE A 7 -0.66 16.55 12.01
CA ILE A 7 -0.23 15.96 10.73
C ILE A 7 1.29 15.77 10.80
N ILE A 8 1.75 14.52 10.67
CA ILE A 8 3.19 14.17 10.67
C ILE A 8 3.68 13.73 9.28
N GLN A 9 2.75 13.48 8.37
CA GLN A 9 3.01 13.12 6.98
C GLN A 9 1.80 13.41 6.12
N PHE A 10 2.01 13.62 4.81
CA PHE A 10 0.95 13.85 3.84
C PHE A 10 1.30 13.22 2.48
N PRO A 11 0.31 12.96 1.60
CA PRO A 11 0.58 12.58 0.22
C PRO A 11 1.06 13.80 -0.58
N PHE A 12 2.30 13.74 -1.06
CA PHE A 12 2.86 14.73 -1.96
C PHE A 12 2.61 14.30 -3.40
N TYR A 13 1.79 15.06 -4.10
CA TYR A 13 1.33 14.73 -5.45
C TYR A 13 2.32 15.20 -6.52
N ASP A 14 2.32 14.50 -7.66
CA ASP A 14 3.04 14.89 -8.87
C ASP A 14 2.66 16.29 -9.36
N PHE A 15 1.40 16.68 -9.24
CA PHE A 15 0.95 18.06 -9.50
C PHE A 15 1.78 19.13 -8.77
N TYR A 16 2.16 18.87 -7.51
CA TYR A 16 3.02 19.80 -6.76
C TYR A 16 4.43 19.86 -7.37
N ALA A 17 4.95 18.69 -7.77
CA ALA A 17 6.26 18.58 -8.41
C ALA A 17 6.31 19.28 -9.76
N GLU A 18 5.27 19.16 -10.59
CA GLU A 18 5.15 19.82 -11.89
C GLU A 18 5.32 21.34 -11.74
N ILE A 19 4.64 21.94 -10.77
CA ILE A 19 4.78 23.37 -10.48
C ILE A 19 6.19 23.69 -9.96
N LEU A 20 6.64 22.99 -8.91
CA LEU A 20 7.92 23.28 -8.25
C LEU A 20 9.14 23.12 -9.19
N CYS A 21 9.09 22.19 -10.15
CA CYS A 21 10.18 21.97 -11.08
C CYS A 21 10.27 23.05 -12.18
N THR A 22 9.18 23.80 -12.44
CA THR A 22 9.21 24.95 -13.37
C THR A 22 9.77 26.23 -12.74
N LEU A 23 9.80 26.30 -11.41
CA LEU A 23 10.29 27.45 -10.66
C LEU A 23 11.82 27.49 -10.59
N LYS A 24 12.38 28.67 -10.32
CA LYS A 24 13.79 28.78 -9.91
C LYS A 24 13.99 28.08 -8.56
N ASP A 25 15.22 27.71 -8.24
CA ASP A 25 15.52 27.00 -6.99
C ASP A 25 15.02 27.79 -5.77
N GLU A 26 15.30 29.08 -5.70
CA GLU A 26 14.85 29.95 -4.60
C GLU A 26 13.32 29.99 -4.46
N GLU A 27 12.61 30.14 -5.58
CA GLU A 27 11.14 30.16 -5.63
C GLU A 27 10.55 28.81 -5.20
N ALA A 28 11.13 27.71 -5.70
CA ALA A 28 10.72 26.35 -5.34
C ALA A 28 10.93 26.07 -3.85
N GLY A 29 12.03 26.55 -3.27
CA GLY A 29 12.30 26.41 -1.84
C GLY A 29 11.26 27.13 -0.98
N ARG A 30 10.98 28.41 -1.29
CA ARG A 30 9.94 29.18 -0.58
C ARG A 30 8.56 28.55 -0.70
N LEU A 31 8.16 28.18 -1.92
CA LEU A 31 6.85 27.58 -2.14
C LEU A 31 6.73 26.23 -1.44
N THR A 32 7.78 25.40 -1.44
CA THR A 32 7.77 24.11 -0.72
C THR A 32 7.69 24.30 0.79
N LYS A 33 8.46 25.24 1.35
CA LYS A 33 8.36 25.61 2.78
C LYS A 33 6.94 26.06 3.12
N ARG A 34 6.32 26.87 2.26
CA ARG A 34 4.92 27.30 2.43
C ARG A 34 3.93 26.14 2.39
N ILE A 35 4.06 25.20 1.44
CA ILE A 35 3.25 23.98 1.37
C ILE A 35 3.36 23.19 2.68
N CYS A 36 4.58 22.98 3.16
CA CYS A 36 4.82 22.23 4.39
C CYS A 36 4.29 22.97 5.62
N ALA A 37 4.51 24.28 5.72
CA ALA A 37 3.96 25.10 6.79
C ALA A 37 2.42 25.06 6.79
N TYR A 38 1.78 25.12 5.61
CA TYR A 38 0.33 25.00 5.50
C TYR A 38 -0.19 23.67 6.04
N LEU A 39 0.51 22.56 5.78
CA LEU A 39 0.06 21.22 6.14
C LEU A 39 0.42 20.85 7.58
N PHE A 40 1.63 21.17 8.03
CA PHE A 40 2.15 20.76 9.34
C PHE A 40 1.89 21.79 10.44
N SER A 41 1.76 23.08 10.10
CA SER A 41 1.53 24.14 11.09
C SER A 41 0.06 24.55 11.17
N THR A 42 -0.33 25.03 12.35
CA THR A 42 -1.58 25.74 12.60
C THR A 42 -1.40 27.25 12.50
N GLU A 43 -0.18 27.74 12.35
CA GLU A 43 0.12 29.16 12.27
C GLU A 43 -0.37 29.77 10.95
N PRO A 44 -0.85 31.02 10.99
CA PRO A 44 -1.22 31.74 9.77
C PRO A 44 0.00 31.93 8.88
N LEU A 45 -0.17 31.67 7.60
CA LEU A 45 0.90 31.89 6.64
C LEU A 45 1.05 33.38 6.33
N PRO A 46 2.30 33.88 6.17
CA PRO A 46 2.53 35.23 5.69
C PRO A 46 1.83 35.48 4.35
N GLU A 47 1.45 36.73 4.09
CA GLU A 47 0.94 37.10 2.78
C GLU A 47 2.04 36.96 1.73
N LEU A 48 1.73 36.36 0.59
CA LEU A 48 2.65 36.28 -0.53
C LEU A 48 2.70 37.66 -1.19
N SER A 49 3.86 38.29 -1.33
CA SER A 49 3.99 39.56 -2.05
C SER A 49 4.24 39.39 -3.55
N ASP A 50 4.88 38.28 -3.93
CA ASP A 50 5.26 37.96 -5.30
C ASP A 50 4.03 37.46 -6.10
N SER A 51 3.78 38.08 -7.26
CA SER A 51 2.60 37.78 -8.10
C SER A 51 2.64 36.38 -8.70
N LYS A 52 3.84 35.88 -9.04
CA LYS A 52 4.05 34.54 -9.60
C LYS A 52 3.82 33.49 -8.51
N GLU A 53 4.36 33.69 -7.31
CA GLU A 53 4.10 32.80 -6.18
C GLU A 53 2.62 32.79 -5.78
N ARG A 54 1.95 33.95 -5.77
CA ARG A 54 0.48 34.05 -5.56
C ARG A 54 -0.28 33.22 -6.59
N PHE A 55 0.08 33.30 -7.88
CA PHE A 55 -0.56 32.54 -8.94
C PHE A 55 -0.43 31.03 -8.70
N TYR A 56 0.78 30.52 -8.47
CA TYR A 56 0.98 29.09 -8.22
C TYR A 56 0.30 28.63 -6.93
N TRP A 57 0.36 29.43 -5.86
CA TRP A 57 -0.31 29.14 -4.61
C TRP A 57 -1.82 29.00 -4.79
N GLY A 58 -2.45 29.91 -5.53
CA GLY A 58 -3.90 29.84 -5.82
C GLY A 58 -4.32 28.59 -6.58
N ASN A 59 -3.43 27.99 -7.38
CA ASN A 59 -3.71 26.71 -8.06
C ASN A 59 -3.47 25.48 -7.18
N LEU A 60 -2.67 25.62 -6.12
CA LEU A 60 -2.31 24.54 -5.20
C LEU A 60 -3.25 24.42 -4.01
N VAL A 61 -3.75 25.57 -3.52
CA VAL A 61 -4.38 25.67 -2.19
C VAL A 61 -5.62 24.78 -2.08
N ASP A 62 -6.47 24.69 -3.10
CA ASP A 62 -7.69 23.86 -3.06
C ASP A 62 -7.35 22.37 -2.89
N VAL A 63 -6.31 21.90 -3.58
CA VAL A 63 -5.85 20.50 -3.49
C VAL A 63 -5.20 20.24 -2.12
N LEU A 64 -4.44 21.21 -1.61
CA LEU A 64 -3.84 21.14 -0.29
C LEU A 64 -4.89 21.13 0.82
N GLU A 65 -5.94 21.93 0.69
CA GLU A 65 -7.06 22.02 1.61
C GLU A 65 -7.83 20.71 1.68
N GLU A 66 -8.26 20.14 0.53
CA GLU A 66 -8.92 18.82 0.48
C GLU A 66 -8.03 17.75 1.15
N SER A 67 -6.72 17.78 0.88
CA SER A 67 -5.78 16.85 1.50
C SER A 67 -5.67 17.07 3.02
N LYS A 68 -5.59 18.32 3.47
CA LYS A 68 -5.45 18.69 4.89
C LYS A 68 -6.68 18.30 5.69
N GLU A 69 -7.88 18.58 5.20
CA GLU A 69 -9.15 18.24 5.87
C GLU A 69 -9.30 16.74 6.11
N ASN A 70 -8.93 15.93 5.09
CA ASN A 70 -8.91 14.47 5.23
C ASN A 70 -7.94 14.04 6.33
N LEU A 71 -6.73 14.58 6.33
CA LEU A 71 -5.68 14.22 7.31
C LEU A 71 -6.05 14.64 8.74
N VAL A 72 -6.61 15.84 8.93
CA VAL A 72 -7.10 16.30 10.25
C VAL A 72 -8.25 15.42 10.75
N SER A 73 -9.08 14.92 9.83
CA SER A 73 -10.17 13.97 10.15
C SER A 73 -9.67 12.52 10.39
N GLY A 74 -8.36 12.29 10.42
CA GLY A 74 -7.76 10.95 10.56
C GLY A 74 -7.92 10.06 9.32
N LYS A 75 -8.37 10.61 8.20
CA LYS A 75 -8.61 9.89 6.95
C LYS A 75 -7.43 10.04 5.99
N THR A 76 -7.26 9.03 5.14
CA THR A 76 -6.37 9.15 3.98
C THR A 76 -7.12 9.86 2.84
N PRO A 77 -6.52 10.81 2.11
CA PRO A 77 -7.13 11.47 0.94
C PRO A 77 -7.31 10.52 -0.27
N THR A 78 -8.15 9.49 -0.14
CA THR A 78 -8.24 8.40 -1.12
C THR A 78 -8.70 8.86 -2.50
N GLY A 79 -9.54 9.89 -2.58
CA GLY A 79 -10.02 10.46 -3.85
C GLY A 79 -8.87 11.08 -4.65
N LEU A 80 -8.04 11.89 -4.01
CA LEU A 80 -6.84 12.47 -4.60
C LEU A 80 -5.78 11.40 -4.92
N ASN A 81 -5.51 10.49 -3.98
CA ASN A 81 -4.53 9.41 -4.15
C ASN A 81 -4.82 8.47 -5.32
N ARG A 82 -6.09 8.33 -5.73
CA ARG A 82 -6.49 7.54 -6.90
C ARG A 82 -6.27 8.29 -8.22
N ARG A 83 -6.39 9.61 -8.21
CA ARG A 83 -6.34 10.47 -9.40
C ARG A 83 -4.91 10.92 -9.74
N MET A 84 -4.06 11.08 -8.72
CA MET A 84 -2.73 11.66 -8.86
C MET A 84 -1.64 10.73 -8.33
N LYS A 85 -0.50 10.69 -9.02
CA LYS A 85 0.66 9.96 -8.50
C LYS A 85 1.15 10.70 -7.27
N HIS A 86 1.59 9.96 -6.27
CA HIS A 86 2.05 10.55 -5.03
C HIS A 86 3.06 9.65 -4.33
N PHE A 87 3.76 10.25 -3.38
CA PHE A 87 4.50 9.56 -2.34
C PHE A 87 4.21 10.18 -0.98
N THR A 88 4.50 9.44 0.09
CA THR A 88 4.37 9.96 1.46
C THR A 88 5.51 10.91 1.77
N PHE A 89 5.19 12.18 1.98
CA PHE A 89 6.11 13.20 2.44
C PHE A 89 6.04 13.30 3.96
N GLN A 90 7.19 13.18 4.61
CA GLN A 90 7.29 13.13 6.07
C GLN A 90 7.73 14.48 6.62
N GLU A 91 7.30 14.80 7.84
CA GLU A 91 7.67 16.02 8.57
C GLU A 91 9.20 16.23 8.61
N ASN A 92 9.99 15.17 8.78
CA ASN A 92 11.45 15.32 8.81
C ASN A 92 12.08 15.80 7.49
N PHE A 93 11.36 15.75 6.37
CA PHE A 93 11.80 16.39 5.12
C PHE A 93 11.59 17.90 5.19
N TYR A 94 10.57 18.35 5.91
CA TYR A 94 10.36 19.76 6.23
C TYR A 94 11.38 20.27 7.24
N ASP A 95 11.73 19.48 8.26
CA ASP A 95 12.84 19.83 9.17
C ASP A 95 14.13 20.12 8.39
N ALA A 96 14.46 19.26 7.40
CA ALA A 96 15.60 19.48 6.53
C ALA A 96 15.49 20.77 5.71
N LEU A 97 14.29 21.08 5.16
CA LEU A 97 14.05 22.34 4.44
C LEU A 97 14.27 23.56 5.33
N ASN A 98 13.91 23.49 6.61
CA ASN A 98 14.10 24.59 7.56
C ASN A 98 15.57 24.81 7.96
N LEU A 99 16.42 23.80 7.77
CA LEU A 99 17.87 23.90 7.96
C LEU A 99 18.61 24.43 6.72
N MET A 100 17.90 24.65 5.61
CA MET A 100 18.45 25.08 4.33
C MET A 100 17.95 26.48 3.94
N ASP A 101 18.79 27.23 3.24
CA ASP A 101 18.32 28.44 2.55
C ASP A 101 17.31 28.10 1.43
N ASP A 102 16.62 29.10 0.89
CA ASP A 102 15.57 28.86 -0.10
C ASP A 102 16.11 28.23 -1.39
N ARG A 103 17.32 28.60 -1.82
CA ARG A 103 17.93 28.01 -3.02
C ARG A 103 18.25 26.53 -2.79
N GLN A 104 18.89 26.23 -1.67
CA GLN A 104 19.23 24.87 -1.25
C GLN A 104 17.96 24.02 -1.08
N GLY A 105 16.91 24.59 -0.46
CA GLY A 105 15.61 23.95 -0.30
C GLY A 105 14.95 23.61 -1.65
N GLY A 106 15.07 24.50 -2.64
CA GLY A 106 14.64 24.24 -4.01
C GLY A 106 15.38 23.08 -4.68
N GLN A 107 16.70 23.05 -4.55
CA GLN A 107 17.52 21.96 -5.08
C GLN A 107 17.17 20.61 -4.44
N TYR A 108 16.97 20.63 -3.12
CA TYR A 108 16.58 19.47 -2.33
C TYR A 108 15.23 18.91 -2.78
N ILE A 109 14.18 19.75 -2.85
CA ILE A 109 12.84 19.28 -3.22
C ILE A 109 12.80 18.80 -4.67
N LYS A 110 13.47 19.49 -5.60
CA LYS A 110 13.56 19.05 -7.00
C LYS A 110 14.26 17.70 -7.13
N ALA A 111 15.30 17.44 -6.32
CA ALA A 111 15.94 16.14 -6.29
C ALA A 111 15.02 15.04 -5.74
N ILE A 112 14.22 15.34 -4.70
CA ILE A 112 13.19 14.40 -4.20
C ILE A 112 12.15 14.12 -5.29
N CYS A 113 11.64 15.15 -5.97
CA CYS A 113 10.65 15.03 -7.04
C CYS A 113 11.19 14.19 -8.20
N GLY A 114 12.37 14.52 -8.73
CA GLY A 114 13.02 13.75 -9.79
C GLY A 114 13.26 12.30 -9.38
N TYR A 115 13.65 12.06 -8.13
CA TYR A 115 13.85 10.69 -7.63
C TYR A 115 12.54 9.90 -7.51
N MET A 116 11.46 10.54 -7.05
CA MET A 116 10.20 9.84 -6.75
C MET A 116 9.28 9.67 -7.95
N PHE A 117 9.29 10.61 -8.89
CA PHE A 117 8.40 10.59 -10.05
C PHE A 117 9.09 10.16 -11.35
N GLU A 118 10.41 10.36 -11.47
CA GLU A 118 11.17 10.09 -12.70
C GLU A 118 12.31 9.08 -12.52
N ASP A 119 12.53 8.56 -11.30
CA ASP A 119 13.69 7.72 -10.93
C ASP A 119 15.06 8.35 -11.27
N LYS A 120 15.11 9.69 -11.33
CA LYS A 120 16.31 10.47 -11.65
C LYS A 120 17.13 10.77 -10.41
N LEU A 121 18.44 10.55 -10.49
CA LEU A 121 19.40 10.98 -9.47
C LEU A 121 19.99 12.35 -9.84
N SER A 122 19.95 13.28 -8.90
CA SER A 122 20.51 14.62 -9.06
C SER A 122 21.92 14.69 -8.49
N THR A 123 22.83 15.33 -9.22
CA THR A 123 24.15 15.70 -8.70
C THR A 123 24.02 16.97 -7.86
N LEU A 124 24.08 16.82 -6.55
CA LEU A 124 23.91 17.90 -5.58
C LEU A 124 25.25 18.27 -4.93
N LYS A 125 25.36 19.51 -4.44
CA LYS A 125 26.52 19.98 -3.67
C LYS A 125 26.23 19.91 -2.17
N PRO A 126 27.26 19.83 -1.32
CA PRO A 126 27.10 20.02 0.12
C PRO A 126 26.48 21.38 0.47
N PRO A 127 25.58 21.46 1.47
CA PRO A 127 25.10 20.37 2.32
C PRO A 127 23.88 19.60 1.77
N VAL A 128 23.33 20.03 0.63
CA VAL A 128 22.07 19.52 0.06
C VAL A 128 22.13 18.03 -0.25
N ASP A 129 23.29 17.56 -0.73
CA ASP A 129 23.55 16.14 -1.01
C ASP A 129 23.36 15.23 0.20
N SER A 130 23.76 15.69 1.38
CA SER A 130 23.73 14.95 2.64
C SER A 130 22.30 14.83 3.15
N PHE A 131 21.53 15.92 3.11
CA PHE A 131 20.10 15.89 3.42
C PHE A 131 19.35 14.99 2.42
N PHE A 132 19.65 15.11 1.12
CA PHE A 132 19.04 14.28 0.09
C PHE A 132 19.36 12.78 0.28
N ALA A 133 20.59 12.43 0.67
CA ALA A 133 20.95 11.04 0.94
C ALA A 133 20.12 10.44 2.09
N LEU A 134 19.87 11.21 3.16
CA LEU A 134 19.01 10.78 4.27
C LEU A 134 17.55 10.62 3.82
N ALA A 135 17.03 11.58 3.06
CA ALA A 135 15.68 11.50 2.51
C ALA A 135 15.51 10.29 1.58
N LYS A 136 16.47 10.09 0.67
CA LYS A 136 16.49 8.97 -0.27
C LYS A 136 16.41 7.63 0.44
N ARG A 137 17.13 7.41 1.55
CA ARG A 137 17.03 6.16 2.34
C ARG A 137 15.60 5.88 2.81
N LYS A 138 14.88 6.91 3.28
CA LYS A 138 13.47 6.77 3.68
C LYS A 138 12.55 6.50 2.49
N LEU A 139 12.81 7.19 1.37
CA LEU A 139 12.07 6.99 0.12
C LEU A 139 12.29 5.59 -0.46
N ASP A 140 13.51 5.03 -0.36
CA ASP A 140 13.84 3.66 -0.76
C ASP A 140 13.01 2.64 0.03
N LEU A 141 12.90 2.82 1.35
CA LEU A 141 12.04 1.99 2.19
C LEU A 141 10.56 2.09 1.77
N SER A 142 10.09 3.29 1.42
CA SER A 142 8.73 3.50 0.90
C SER A 142 8.49 2.77 -0.43
N LYS A 143 9.42 2.90 -1.39
CA LYS A 143 9.38 2.16 -2.67
C LYS A 143 9.38 0.65 -2.45
N MET A 144 10.23 0.15 -1.54
CA MET A 144 10.26 -1.28 -1.19
C MET A 144 8.93 -1.76 -0.60
N ARG A 145 8.34 -1.02 0.34
CA ARG A 145 7.03 -1.36 0.93
C ARG A 145 5.94 -1.37 -0.14
N LYS A 146 5.91 -0.39 -1.04
CA LYS A 146 4.95 -0.35 -2.16
C LYS A 146 5.09 -1.56 -3.08
N ARG A 147 6.32 -1.93 -3.44
CA ARG A 147 6.62 -3.14 -4.25
C ARG A 147 6.21 -4.44 -3.54
N ASN A 148 6.45 -4.54 -2.24
CA ASN A 148 6.07 -5.72 -1.46
C ASN A 148 4.55 -5.79 -1.25
N GLY A 149 3.89 -4.66 -1.05
CA GLY A 149 2.43 -4.56 -0.97
C GLY A 149 1.74 -4.93 -2.28
N SER A 150 2.27 -4.53 -3.43
CA SER A 150 1.73 -4.94 -4.73
C SER A 150 1.90 -6.44 -4.99
N ARG A 151 3.02 -7.04 -4.54
CA ARG A 151 3.23 -8.49 -4.53
C ARG A 151 2.25 -9.23 -3.61
N GLY A 152 1.96 -8.68 -2.43
CA GLY A 152 0.95 -9.23 -1.51
C GLY A 152 -0.49 -9.12 -2.03
N GLY A 153 -0.81 -8.03 -2.72
CA GLY A 153 -2.13 -7.83 -3.37
C GLY A 153 -2.35 -8.76 -4.56
N THR A 154 -1.31 -8.97 -5.39
CA THR A 154 -1.36 -9.92 -6.50
C THR A 154 -1.36 -11.38 -6.02
N ALA A 155 -0.75 -11.70 -4.88
CA ALA A 155 -0.88 -13.02 -4.25
C ALA A 155 -2.31 -13.31 -3.75
N LYS A 156 -3.06 -12.29 -3.31
CA LYS A 156 -4.50 -12.44 -2.97
C LYS A 156 -5.39 -12.60 -4.21
N GLN A 157 -4.98 -12.09 -5.37
CA GLN A 157 -5.73 -12.24 -6.63
C GLN A 157 -5.59 -13.62 -7.30
N LYS A 158 -4.70 -14.48 -6.80
CA LYS A 158 -4.55 -15.90 -7.20
C LYS A 158 -5.07 -16.90 -6.17
N ARG A 159 -6.00 -16.47 -5.31
CA ARG A 159 -6.87 -17.38 -4.58
C ARG A 159 -8.31 -17.08 -4.97
N THR A 160 -8.70 -17.46 -6.18
CA THR A 160 -9.98 -18.15 -6.27
C THR A 160 -9.94 -19.23 -5.20
N PRO A 161 -10.89 -19.31 -4.25
CA PRO A 161 -11.05 -20.53 -3.50
C PRO A 161 -11.12 -21.62 -4.56
N GLU A 162 -10.19 -22.57 -4.57
CA GLU A 162 -10.50 -23.82 -5.25
C GLU A 162 -11.86 -24.24 -4.67
N PRO A 163 -12.86 -24.55 -5.51
CA PRO A 163 -14.11 -25.08 -5.00
C PRO A 163 -13.75 -26.19 -4.00
N PRO A 164 -14.44 -26.27 -2.85
CA PRO A 164 -14.21 -27.34 -1.89
C PRO A 164 -14.12 -28.64 -2.67
N LEU A 165 -13.10 -29.45 -2.40
CA LEU A 165 -12.91 -30.72 -3.09
C LEU A 165 -14.27 -31.44 -3.07
N ASP A 166 -14.74 -31.89 -4.21
CA ASP A 166 -15.95 -32.70 -4.31
C ASP A 166 -15.56 -34.18 -4.35
N MET A 167 -16.57 -35.06 -4.35
CA MET A 167 -16.35 -36.51 -4.39
C MET A 167 -15.49 -36.91 -5.60
N ASP A 168 -15.75 -36.33 -6.77
CA ASP A 168 -15.00 -36.64 -8.01
C ASP A 168 -13.55 -36.17 -7.91
N GLY A 169 -13.32 -35.00 -7.32
CA GLY A 169 -11.99 -34.48 -7.02
C GLY A 169 -11.22 -35.37 -6.04
N PHE A 170 -11.90 -35.89 -5.01
CA PHE A 170 -11.32 -36.84 -4.06
C PHE A 170 -10.89 -38.14 -4.76
N LEU A 171 -11.77 -38.75 -5.58
CA LEU A 171 -11.47 -39.99 -6.31
C LEU A 171 -10.32 -39.82 -7.31
N ARG A 172 -10.18 -38.64 -7.93
CA ARG A 172 -9.03 -38.33 -8.80
C ARG A 172 -7.72 -38.24 -8.02
N ARG A 173 -7.75 -37.76 -6.78
CA ARG A 173 -6.56 -37.60 -5.91
C ARG A 173 -6.20 -38.89 -5.16
N GLN A 174 -7.16 -39.81 -4.99
CA GLN A 174 -7.00 -41.11 -4.35
C GLN A 174 -7.37 -42.24 -5.33
N PRO A 175 -6.55 -42.50 -6.37
CA PRO A 175 -6.89 -43.46 -7.44
C PRO A 175 -7.05 -44.91 -6.95
N GLN A 176 -6.59 -45.23 -5.73
CA GLN A 176 -6.79 -46.52 -5.08
C GLN A 176 -8.21 -46.72 -4.53
N VAL A 177 -8.96 -45.63 -4.31
CA VAL A 177 -10.32 -45.68 -3.79
C VAL A 177 -11.30 -45.81 -4.96
N ARG A 178 -12.10 -46.87 -4.95
CA ARG A 178 -13.15 -47.13 -5.93
C ARG A 178 -14.46 -46.57 -5.43
N ASN A 179 -15.21 -45.93 -6.33
CA ASN A 179 -16.57 -45.52 -6.06
C ASN A 179 -17.50 -46.75 -6.07
N ASP A 180 -17.72 -47.33 -4.90
CA ASP A 180 -18.59 -48.48 -4.67
C ASP A 180 -19.86 -48.12 -3.89
N ILE A 181 -20.22 -46.83 -3.85
CA ILE A 181 -21.45 -46.37 -3.20
C ILE A 181 -22.67 -46.75 -4.05
N TYR A 182 -23.57 -47.54 -3.47
CA TYR A 182 -24.88 -47.82 -4.06
C TYR A 182 -25.80 -46.61 -3.97
N ARG A 183 -26.77 -46.51 -4.89
CA ARG A 183 -27.78 -45.44 -4.91
C ARG A 183 -28.52 -45.25 -3.59
N SER A 184 -28.74 -46.34 -2.84
CA SER A 184 -29.36 -46.33 -1.51
C SER A 184 -28.48 -45.70 -0.42
N SER A 185 -27.16 -45.63 -0.62
CA SER A 185 -26.17 -45.13 0.34
C SER A 185 -25.60 -43.76 -0.03
N MET A 186 -26.19 -43.08 -1.01
CA MET A 186 -25.77 -41.73 -1.44
C MET A 186 -25.82 -40.70 -0.32
N HIS A 187 -26.72 -40.84 0.64
CA HIS A 187 -26.82 -39.96 1.81
C HIS A 187 -25.51 -39.88 2.63
N LEU A 188 -24.64 -40.90 2.55
CA LEU A 188 -23.32 -40.87 3.21
C LEU A 188 -22.36 -39.83 2.63
N THR A 189 -22.64 -39.33 1.42
CA THR A 189 -21.85 -38.29 0.76
C THR A 189 -22.28 -36.86 1.17
N GLU A 190 -23.46 -36.74 1.80
CA GLU A 190 -24.00 -35.44 2.21
C GLU A 190 -23.27 -34.92 3.45
N GLY A 191 -22.77 -33.67 3.38
CA GLY A 191 -22.06 -33.04 4.49
C GLY A 191 -20.61 -33.51 4.69
N VAL A 192 -20.08 -34.34 3.79
CA VAL A 192 -18.67 -34.77 3.82
C VAL A 192 -17.76 -33.62 3.43
N ASN A 193 -16.76 -33.32 4.27
CA ASN A 193 -15.67 -32.42 3.90
C ASN A 193 -14.58 -33.24 3.20
N TRP A 194 -14.68 -33.34 1.88
CA TRP A 194 -13.77 -34.16 1.08
C TRP A 194 -12.31 -33.69 1.12
N SER A 195 -12.08 -32.38 1.28
CA SER A 195 -10.72 -31.85 1.46
C SER A 195 -10.10 -32.39 2.74
N LEU A 196 -10.83 -32.34 3.85
CA LEU A 196 -10.38 -32.85 5.14
C LEU A 196 -10.21 -34.38 5.12
N LEU A 197 -11.13 -35.09 4.47
CA LEU A 197 -11.02 -36.53 4.28
C LEU A 197 -9.77 -36.90 3.47
N ASN A 198 -9.49 -36.18 2.38
CA ASN A 198 -8.31 -36.41 1.53
C ASN A 198 -7.00 -36.25 2.32
N ASP A 199 -6.95 -35.27 3.22
CA ASP A 199 -5.74 -34.99 4.01
C ASP A 199 -5.54 -36.01 5.15
N ARG A 200 -6.63 -36.52 5.73
CA ARG A 200 -6.61 -37.40 6.91
C ARG A 200 -6.56 -38.89 6.57
N LEU A 201 -7.15 -39.31 5.45
CA LEU A 201 -7.17 -40.72 5.03
C LEU A 201 -5.78 -41.37 5.02
N PRO A 202 -4.71 -40.75 4.47
CA PRO A 202 -3.37 -41.34 4.45
C PRO A 202 -2.75 -41.54 5.83
N GLN A 203 -3.19 -40.76 6.82
CA GLN A 203 -2.71 -40.78 8.20
C GLN A 203 -3.51 -41.74 9.09
N SER A 204 -4.65 -42.22 8.60
CA SER A 204 -5.54 -43.13 9.32
C SER A 204 -5.18 -44.60 9.13
N VAL A 205 -5.79 -45.45 9.95
CA VAL A 205 -5.74 -46.91 9.77
C VAL A 205 -6.38 -47.37 8.45
N TYR A 206 -7.19 -46.52 7.82
CA TYR A 206 -7.89 -46.77 6.55
C TYR A 206 -7.10 -46.34 5.31
N ARG A 207 -5.82 -45.95 5.43
CA ARG A 207 -4.98 -45.47 4.31
C ARG A 207 -4.92 -46.38 3.09
N ASN A 208 -5.11 -47.68 3.28
CA ASN A 208 -5.08 -48.69 2.22
C ASN A 208 -6.49 -49.18 1.80
N CYS A 209 -7.55 -48.56 2.34
CA CYS A 209 -8.92 -48.93 2.01
C CYS A 209 -9.24 -48.55 0.56
N GLN A 210 -9.81 -49.49 -0.20
CA GLN A 210 -10.17 -49.31 -1.60
C GLN A 210 -11.67 -49.02 -1.79
N SER A 211 -12.48 -49.10 -0.72
CA SER A 211 -13.92 -48.92 -0.76
C SER A 211 -14.29 -47.52 -0.27
N LEU A 212 -14.90 -46.72 -1.14
CA LEU A 212 -15.41 -45.41 -0.76
C LEU A 212 -16.50 -45.55 0.31
N TYR A 213 -17.36 -46.56 0.21
CA TYR A 213 -18.39 -46.85 1.20
C TYR A 213 -17.81 -47.08 2.61
N GLN A 214 -16.77 -47.91 2.73
CA GLN A 214 -16.11 -48.17 4.02
C GLN A 214 -15.42 -46.93 4.58
N ILE A 215 -14.80 -46.13 3.71
CA ILE A 215 -14.18 -44.85 4.10
C ILE A 215 -15.23 -43.88 4.66
N LEU A 216 -16.41 -43.80 4.05
CA LEU A 216 -17.47 -42.89 4.50
C LEU A 216 -18.15 -43.37 5.79
N ILE A 217 -18.31 -44.67 5.99
CA ILE A 217 -18.79 -45.22 7.28
C ILE A 217 -17.86 -44.80 8.42
N HIS A 218 -16.54 -44.89 8.18
CA HIS A 218 -15.52 -44.54 9.17
C HIS A 218 -15.05 -43.09 9.09
N TYR A 219 -15.81 -42.21 8.43
CA TYR A 219 -15.43 -40.82 8.20
C TYR A 219 -15.06 -40.09 9.51
N ARG A 220 -15.84 -40.29 10.57
CA ARG A 220 -15.58 -39.67 11.89
C ARG A 220 -14.30 -40.18 12.53
N ASP A 221 -14.01 -41.48 12.38
CA ASP A 221 -12.79 -42.10 12.90
C ASP A 221 -11.55 -41.63 12.13
N ILE A 222 -11.70 -41.40 10.83
CA ILE A 222 -10.62 -40.92 9.95
C ILE A 222 -10.30 -39.46 10.21
N VAL A 223 -11.33 -38.61 10.28
CA VAL A 223 -11.16 -37.16 10.37
C VAL A 223 -10.82 -36.70 11.79
N GLY A 224 -11.21 -37.48 12.81
CA GLY A 224 -11.12 -37.10 14.21
C GLY A 224 -12.19 -36.05 14.53
N SER A 225 -13.11 -36.38 15.43
CA SER A 225 -14.08 -35.40 15.95
C SER A 225 -13.39 -34.42 16.90
#